data_AF-A0A178GZ49-F1
#
_entry.id   AF-A0A178GZ49-F1
#
_cell.length_a   1.000
_cell.length_b   1.000
_cell.length_c   1.000
_cell.angle_alpha   90.00
_cell.angle_beta   90.00
_cell.angle_gamma   90.00
#
_symmetry.space_group_name_H-M   'P 1'
#
loop_
_entity.id
_entity.type
_entity.pdbx_description
1 polymer ?
#
loop_
_entity_poly.entity_id
_entity_poly.type
_entity_poly.pdbx_seq_one_letter_code
_entity_poly.pdbx_strand_id
1 'polypeptide(L)'
;MNTGANPNLQDSYGKTPLYVANITDGDKNKEVVELLLGKKADPNIAEYSGRTPLYVACMFCDEGFNVETIKLLLKSGADINKRDDKRNTPLHQLVEKSIGTSKNSPACLKEQSLELVKLFVKHGASIYTRNKSGNTNSHYTANR
;
A
#
# COMPACT_ATOMS: atom_id res chain seq x y z
N MET A 1 22.89 -12.08 -17.27
CA MET A 1 23.06 -12.83 -16.00
C MET A 1 21.67 -13.09 -15.42
N ASN A 2 21.18 -14.33 -15.48
CA ASN A 2 19.92 -14.72 -14.86
C ASN A 2 20.26 -15.49 -13.58
N THR A 3 20.60 -14.77 -12.52
CA THR A 3 20.84 -15.38 -11.21
C THR A 3 19.50 -15.88 -10.69
N GLY A 4 19.42 -17.16 -10.32
CA GLY A 4 18.22 -17.82 -9.79
C GLY A 4 17.82 -17.36 -8.38
N ALA A 5 17.98 -16.06 -8.09
CA ALA A 5 17.53 -15.47 -6.84
C ALA A 5 15.99 -15.51 -6.81
N ASN A 6 15.44 -16.21 -5.82
CA ASN A 6 14.00 -16.24 -5.60
C ASN A 6 13.56 -14.86 -5.03
N PRO A 7 12.77 -14.06 -5.76
CA PRO A 7 12.37 -12.72 -5.33
C PRO A 7 11.36 -12.73 -4.17
N ASN A 8 10.89 -13.91 -3.77
CA ASN A 8 9.88 -14.12 -2.73
C ASN A 8 10.46 -14.63 -1.41
N LEU A 9 11.79 -14.75 -1.29
CA LEU A 9 12.42 -15.09 -0.02
C LEU A 9 12.11 -13.99 1.02
N GLN A 10 11.72 -14.44 2.21
CA GLN A 10 11.42 -13.57 3.34
C GLN A 10 12.62 -13.52 4.29
N ASP A 11 12.90 -12.32 4.82
CA ASP A 11 13.86 -12.15 5.92
C ASP A 11 13.29 -12.66 7.27
N SER A 12 14.02 -12.45 8.36
CA SER A 12 13.59 -12.82 9.72
C SER A 12 12.39 -12.04 10.26
N TYR A 13 11.83 -11.12 9.48
CA TYR A 13 10.61 -10.36 9.81
C TYR A 13 9.47 -10.67 8.82
N GLY A 14 9.66 -11.62 7.90
CA GLY A 14 8.67 -11.93 6.87
C GLY A 14 8.71 -10.97 5.68
N LYS A 15 9.70 -10.10 5.55
CA LYS A 15 9.75 -9.11 4.48
C LYS A 15 10.40 -9.68 3.24
N THR A 16 9.72 -9.57 2.11
CA THR A 16 10.31 -9.85 0.79
C THR A 16 11.10 -8.65 0.27
N PRO A 17 12.00 -8.83 -0.72
CA PRO A 17 12.59 -7.71 -1.45
C PRO A 17 11.56 -6.70 -1.95
N LEU A 18 10.40 -7.18 -2.44
CA LEU A 18 9.31 -6.32 -2.90
C LEU A 18 8.69 -5.52 -1.76
N TYR A 19 8.51 -6.10 -0.58
CA TYR A 19 8.08 -5.37 0.61
C TYR A 19 9.09 -4.28 0.98
N VAL A 20 10.38 -4.63 1.03
CA VAL A 20 11.44 -3.69 1.42
C VAL A 20 11.52 -2.49 0.47
N ALA A 21 11.39 -2.73 -0.85
CA ALA A 21 11.37 -1.68 -1.86
C ALA A 21 10.22 -0.65 -1.70
N ASN A 22 9.17 -0.99 -0.96
CA ASN A 22 8.03 -0.11 -0.70
C ASN A 22 8.12 0.65 0.63
N ILE A 23 9.19 0.47 1.42
CA ILE A 23 9.39 1.17 2.70
C ILE A 23 10.70 1.98 2.78
N THR A 24 11.54 1.93 1.75
CA THR A 24 12.75 2.74 1.64
C THR A 24 12.41 4.09 1.01
N ASP A 25 13.09 5.18 1.37
CA ASP A 25 12.83 6.50 0.76
C ASP A 25 13.59 6.70 -0.56
N GLY A 26 12.93 7.31 -1.56
CA GLY A 26 13.56 7.87 -2.77
C GLY A 26 12.90 7.51 -4.12
N ASP A 27 13.13 8.37 -5.12
CA ASP A 27 12.62 8.23 -6.50
C ASP A 27 12.98 6.90 -7.19
N LYS A 28 14.01 6.22 -6.70
CA LYS A 28 14.57 4.97 -7.25
C LYS A 28 13.72 3.73 -6.96
N ASN A 29 12.69 3.83 -6.12
CA ASN A 29 11.91 2.65 -5.72
C ASN A 29 11.03 2.10 -6.83
N LYS A 30 10.51 2.93 -7.74
CA LYS A 30 9.63 2.47 -8.81
C LYS A 30 10.33 1.46 -9.73
N GLU A 31 11.55 1.76 -10.18
CA GLU A 31 12.33 0.88 -11.05
C GLU A 31 12.65 -0.46 -10.37
N VAL A 32 12.95 -0.43 -9.07
CA VAL A 32 13.18 -1.65 -8.27
C VAL A 32 11.90 -2.48 -8.16
N VAL A 33 10.76 -1.84 -7.89
CA VAL A 33 9.45 -2.52 -7.83
C VAL A 33 9.10 -3.11 -9.19
N GLU A 34 9.28 -2.38 -10.29
CA GLU A 34 9.07 -2.87 -11.67
C GLU A 34 9.96 -4.07 -11.98
N LEU A 35 11.25 -4.00 -11.63
CA LEU A 35 12.19 -5.10 -11.81
C LEU A 35 11.76 -6.34 -11.04
N LEU A 36 11.43 -6.20 -9.75
CA LEU A 36 11.03 -7.30 -8.88
C LEU A 36 9.74 -7.98 -9.37
N LEU A 37 8.74 -7.19 -9.74
CA LEU A 37 7.49 -7.71 -10.32
C LEU A 37 7.75 -8.39 -11.68
N GLY A 38 8.64 -7.83 -12.51
CA GLY A 38 9.10 -8.47 -13.75
C GLY A 38 9.81 -9.80 -13.52
N LYS A 39 10.45 -9.96 -12.36
CA LYS A 39 11.07 -11.22 -11.89
C LYS A 39 10.09 -12.16 -11.17
N LYS A 40 8.78 -11.91 -11.21
CA LYS A 40 7.73 -12.71 -10.57
C LYS A 40 7.72 -12.64 -9.04
N ALA A 41 8.10 -11.49 -8.48
CA ALA A 41 7.80 -11.20 -7.07
C ALA A 41 6.27 -11.21 -6.86
N ASP A 42 5.81 -11.88 -5.81
CA ASP A 42 4.41 -11.94 -5.42
C ASP A 42 4.06 -10.70 -4.56
N PRO A 43 3.16 -9.81 -5.03
CA PRO A 43 2.78 -8.61 -4.30
C PRO A 43 1.88 -8.88 -3.08
N ASN A 44 1.50 -10.14 -2.84
CA ASN A 44 0.61 -10.55 -1.74
C ASN A 44 1.32 -11.21 -0.55
N ILE A 45 2.63 -11.45 -0.65
CA ILE A 45 3.40 -11.96 0.49
C ILE A 45 3.47 -10.88 1.56
N ALA A 46 2.90 -11.17 2.72
CA ALA A 46 2.86 -10.28 3.86
C ALA A 46 4.03 -10.52 4.82
N GLU A 47 4.47 -9.46 5.49
CA GLU A 47 5.32 -9.60 6.67
C GLU A 47 4.53 -10.15 7.87
N TYR A 48 5.21 -10.47 8.96
CA TYR A 48 4.62 -11.21 10.08
C TYR A 48 3.44 -10.54 10.78
N SER A 49 3.24 -9.23 10.63
CA SER A 49 2.06 -8.51 11.12
C SER A 49 0.90 -8.48 10.10
N GLY A 50 1.03 -9.23 9.00
CA GLY A 50 0.02 -9.33 7.94
C GLY A 50 0.03 -8.18 6.92
N ARG A 51 1.00 -7.26 6.97
CA ARG A 51 1.08 -6.14 6.01
C ARG A 51 1.73 -6.58 4.69
N THR A 52 1.06 -6.30 3.58
CA THR A 52 1.57 -6.56 2.22
C THR A 52 2.38 -5.37 1.68
N PRO A 53 3.14 -5.55 0.59
CA PRO A 53 3.72 -4.45 -0.18
C PRO A 53 2.74 -3.31 -0.48
N LEU A 54 1.50 -3.64 -0.90
CA LEU A 54 0.46 -2.63 -1.15
C LEU A 54 0.05 -1.89 0.13
N TYR A 55 -0.07 -2.60 1.26
CA TYR A 55 -0.39 -1.99 2.54
C TYR A 55 0.65 -0.93 2.93
N VAL A 56 1.94 -1.29 2.87
CA VAL A 56 3.00 -0.35 3.26
C VAL A 56 3.20 0.78 2.25
N ALA A 57 2.99 0.52 0.96
CA ALA A 57 2.95 1.57 -0.06
C ALA A 57 1.89 2.65 0.28
N CYS A 58 0.73 2.24 0.81
CA CYS A 58 -0.30 3.17 1.28
C CYS A 58 0.04 3.84 2.62
N MET A 59 0.83 3.17 3.46
CA MET A 59 1.25 3.70 4.77
C MET A 59 2.33 4.78 4.62
N PHE A 60 3.18 4.68 3.59
CA PHE A 60 4.27 5.60 3.29
C PHE A 60 3.99 6.50 2.08
N CYS A 61 2.73 6.61 1.62
CA CYS A 61 2.38 7.47 0.50
C CYS A 61 2.36 8.98 0.85
N ASP A 62 3.50 9.53 1.28
CA ASP A 62 3.67 10.97 1.58
C ASP A 62 4.56 11.65 0.51
N GLU A 63 5.03 12.88 0.78
CA GLU A 63 5.84 13.70 -0.14
C GLU A 63 7.06 12.93 -0.67
N GLY A 64 6.99 12.48 -1.92
CA GLY A 64 8.04 11.70 -2.60
C GLY A 64 7.67 10.25 -2.91
N PHE A 65 6.54 9.74 -2.39
CA PHE A 65 6.08 8.39 -2.72
C PHE A 65 5.19 8.37 -3.95
N ASN A 66 5.53 7.48 -4.89
CA ASN A 66 4.98 7.49 -6.23
C ASN A 66 3.63 6.74 -6.29
N VAL A 67 2.53 7.45 -6.57
CA VAL A 67 1.21 6.89 -6.88
C VAL A 67 1.30 5.78 -7.96
N GLU A 68 2.26 5.88 -8.87
CA GLU A 68 2.51 4.85 -9.88
C GLU A 68 2.96 3.52 -9.28
N THR A 69 3.66 3.50 -8.14
CA THR A 69 4.03 2.27 -7.44
C THR A 69 2.78 1.53 -6.96
N ILE A 70 1.80 2.25 -6.41
CA ILE A 70 0.50 1.67 -6.01
C ILE A 70 -0.23 1.12 -7.23
N LYS A 71 -0.33 1.90 -8.32
CA LYS A 71 -0.97 1.46 -9.57
C LYS A 71 -0.29 0.21 -10.13
N LEU A 72 1.03 0.14 -10.07
CA LEU A 72 1.82 -0.99 -10.54
C LEU A 72 1.59 -2.26 -9.71
N LEU A 73 1.55 -2.14 -8.37
CA LEU A 73 1.21 -3.25 -7.47
C LEU A 73 -0.20 -3.77 -7.76
N LEU A 74 -1.18 -2.89 -7.90
CA LEU A 74 -2.56 -3.26 -8.26
C LEU A 74 -2.62 -3.96 -9.62
N LYS A 75 -1.93 -3.43 -10.64
CA LYS A 75 -1.82 -4.06 -11.97
C LYS A 75 -1.17 -5.43 -11.92
N SER A 76 -0.31 -5.67 -10.93
CA SER A 76 0.40 -6.94 -10.72
C SER A 76 -0.38 -7.94 -9.84
N GLY A 77 -1.64 -7.63 -9.50
CA GLY A 77 -2.51 -8.55 -8.76
C GLY A 77 -2.40 -8.45 -7.24
N ALA A 78 -1.95 -7.32 -6.70
CA ALA A 78 -2.01 -7.06 -5.27
C ALA A 78 -3.46 -7.06 -4.77
N ASP A 79 -3.72 -7.81 -3.70
CA ASP A 79 -5.02 -7.89 -3.04
C ASP A 79 -5.28 -6.59 -2.26
N ILE A 80 -6.13 -5.77 -2.87
CA ILE A 80 -6.55 -4.47 -2.37
C ILE A 80 -7.32 -4.54 -1.03
N ASN A 81 -7.85 -5.72 -0.70
CA ASN A 81 -8.64 -5.98 0.49
C ASN A 81 -7.90 -6.82 1.54
N LYS A 82 -6.63 -7.16 1.29
CA LYS A 82 -5.83 -7.93 2.25
C LYS A 82 -5.75 -7.20 3.59
N ARG A 83 -5.85 -7.97 4.66
CA ARG A 83 -5.94 -7.43 6.03
C ARG A 83 -4.68 -7.72 6.80
N ASP A 84 -4.21 -6.74 7.56
CA ASP A 84 -3.20 -6.93 8.58
C ASP A 84 -3.80 -7.64 9.82
N ASP A 85 -2.96 -7.93 10.81
CA ASP A 85 -3.38 -8.57 12.06
C ASP A 85 -4.35 -7.69 12.88
N LYS A 86 -4.37 -6.38 12.64
CA LYS A 86 -5.32 -5.43 13.23
C LYS A 86 -6.60 -5.31 12.40
N ARG A 87 -6.77 -6.16 11.40
CA ARG A 87 -7.93 -6.20 10.50
C ARG A 87 -8.07 -4.93 9.65
N ASN A 88 -7.04 -4.10 9.54
CA ASN A 88 -6.96 -2.96 8.65
C ASN A 88 -6.69 -3.42 7.21
N THR A 89 -7.30 -2.74 6.25
CA THR A 89 -6.98 -2.88 4.82
C THR A 89 -6.07 -1.73 4.39
N PRO A 90 -5.39 -1.80 3.23
CA PRO A 90 -4.64 -0.65 2.72
C PRO A 90 -5.50 0.62 2.62
N LEU A 91 -6.79 0.50 2.28
CA LEU A 91 -7.72 1.63 2.27
C LEU A 91 -7.90 2.27 3.66
N HIS A 92 -7.88 1.50 4.75
CA HIS A 92 -7.93 2.08 6.10
C HIS A 92 -6.75 3.03 6.35
N GLN A 93 -5.57 2.70 5.82
CA GLN A 93 -4.36 3.53 5.98
C GLN A 93 -4.41 4.82 5.17
N LEU A 94 -4.78 4.74 3.89
CA LEU A 94 -4.96 5.93 3.03
C LEU A 94 -5.92 6.93 3.68
N VAL A 95 -7.01 6.39 4.21
CA VAL A 95 -8.06 7.16 4.82
C VAL A 95 -7.63 7.76 6.16
N GLU A 96 -7.02 6.98 7.06
CA GLU A 96 -6.47 7.46 8.34
C GLU A 96 -5.53 8.66 8.14
N LYS A 97 -4.66 8.59 7.12
CA LYS A 97 -3.77 9.70 6.75
C LYS A 97 -4.48 10.93 6.21
N SER A 98 -5.56 10.75 5.46
CA SER A 98 -6.30 11.87 4.85
C SER A 98 -7.03 12.75 5.87
N ILE A 99 -7.39 12.21 7.03
CA ILE A 99 -8.29 12.85 8.02
C ILE A 99 -7.62 13.30 9.33
N GLY A 100 -6.49 12.74 9.76
CA GLY A 100 -5.92 13.15 11.05
C GLY A 100 -4.44 12.85 11.24
N THR A 101 -3.62 13.90 11.35
CA THR A 101 -2.85 14.25 12.58
C THR A 101 -1.85 15.39 12.34
N SER A 102 -1.41 15.65 11.10
CA SER A 102 -0.55 16.81 10.86
C SER A 102 -1.40 18.04 10.55
N LYS A 103 -1.51 18.95 11.52
CA LYS A 103 -1.99 20.33 11.28
C LYS A 103 -1.14 21.07 10.21
N ASN A 104 -0.05 20.45 9.74
CA ASN A 104 0.86 20.93 8.72
C ASN A 104 0.87 20.06 7.44
N SER A 105 -0.08 19.14 7.21
CA SER A 105 -0.13 18.42 5.93
C SER A 105 -0.47 19.40 4.79
N PRO A 106 0.42 19.64 3.82
CA PRO A 106 0.13 20.53 2.70
C PRO A 106 -1.08 20.05 1.91
N ALA A 107 -1.84 21.00 1.35
CA ALA A 107 -3.06 20.73 0.59
C ALA A 107 -2.86 19.68 -0.53
N CYS A 108 -1.66 19.64 -1.12
CA CYS A 108 -1.24 18.65 -2.12
C CYS A 108 -1.40 17.19 -1.65
N LEU A 109 -1.11 16.90 -0.37
CA LEU A 109 -1.25 15.56 0.19
C LEU A 109 -2.71 15.13 0.32
N LYS A 110 -3.62 16.09 0.55
CA LYS A 110 -5.07 15.80 0.63
C LYS A 110 -5.64 15.44 -0.74
N GLU A 111 -5.21 16.13 -1.80
CA GLU A 111 -5.67 15.85 -3.17
C GLU A 111 -5.16 14.50 -3.68
N GLN A 112 -3.88 14.20 -3.50
CA GLN A 112 -3.30 12.89 -3.89
C GLN A 112 -3.92 11.73 -3.11
N SER A 113 -4.12 11.90 -1.80
CA SER A 113 -4.82 10.91 -0.97
C SER A 113 -6.24 10.64 -1.48
N LEU A 114 -6.96 11.69 -1.89
CA LEU A 114 -8.31 11.55 -2.45
C LEU A 114 -8.32 10.82 -3.80
N GLU A 115 -7.33 11.07 -4.67
CA GLU A 115 -7.18 10.34 -5.92
C GLU A 115 -6.94 8.84 -5.66
N LEU A 116 -6.05 8.50 -4.73
CA LEU A 116 -5.79 7.11 -4.33
C LEU A 116 -7.04 6.45 -3.73
N VAL A 117 -7.78 7.13 -2.85
CA VAL A 117 -9.05 6.60 -2.32
C VAL A 117 -10.05 6.30 -3.44
N LYS A 118 -10.21 7.22 -4.41
CA LYS A 118 -11.07 7.00 -5.59
C LYS A 118 -10.57 5.83 -6.45
N LEU A 119 -9.27 5.73 -6.66
CA LEU A 119 -8.64 4.61 -7.37
C LEU A 119 -8.97 3.28 -6.68
N PHE A 120 -8.86 3.24 -5.35
CA PHE A 120 -9.13 2.04 -4.56
C PHE A 120 -10.58 1.60 -4.65
N VAL A 121 -11.53 2.54 -4.49
CA VAL A 121 -12.95 2.25 -4.65
C VAL A 121 -13.24 1.74 -6.06
N LYS A 122 -12.64 2.33 -7.10
CA LYS A 122 -12.77 1.86 -8.50
C LYS A 122 -12.25 0.44 -8.70
N HIS A 123 -11.21 0.05 -7.96
CA HIS A 123 -10.61 -1.30 -8.03
C HIS A 123 -11.25 -2.30 -7.04
N GLY A 124 -12.41 -1.96 -6.46
CA GLY A 124 -13.17 -2.90 -5.63
C GLY A 124 -12.71 -2.99 -4.16
N ALA A 125 -12.03 -1.95 -3.66
CA ALA A 125 -11.75 -1.86 -2.24
C ALA A 125 -13.04 -1.79 -1.42
N SER A 126 -13.18 -2.66 -0.42
CA SER A 126 -14.36 -2.73 0.43
C SER A 126 -14.38 -1.57 1.42
N ILE A 127 -15.40 -0.72 1.28
CA ILE A 127 -15.58 0.46 2.13
C ILE A 127 -16.28 0.15 3.47
N TYR A 128 -16.98 -0.99 3.57
CA TYR A 128 -17.76 -1.35 4.78
C TYR A 128 -16.99 -2.23 5.77
N THR A 129 -15.75 -2.58 5.44
CA THR A 129 -14.93 -3.47 6.27
C THR A 129 -14.62 -2.80 7.61
N ARG A 130 -14.86 -3.50 8.73
CA ARG A 130 -14.51 -3.03 10.09
C ARG A 130 -13.16 -3.58 10.55
N ASN A 131 -12.24 -2.72 10.98
CA ASN A 131 -10.99 -3.15 11.65
C ASN A 131 -11.25 -3.65 13.10
N LYS A 132 -10.20 -4.04 13.84
CA LYS A 132 -10.33 -4.50 15.24
C LYS A 132 -10.88 -3.42 16.18
N SER A 133 -10.67 -2.14 15.87
CA SER A 133 -11.22 -1.01 16.63
C SER A 133 -12.68 -0.68 16.29
N GLY A 134 -13.27 -1.38 15.31
CA GLY A 134 -14.65 -1.16 14.87
C GLY A 134 -14.83 -0.07 13.81
N ASN A 135 -13.74 0.57 13.36
CA ASN A 135 -13.75 1.63 12.35
C ASN A 135 -14.03 1.04 10.97
N THR A 136 -14.87 1.71 10.16
CA THR A 136 -15.10 1.38 8.74
C THR A 136 -14.39 2.36 7.82
N ASN A 137 -14.22 2.04 6.53
CA ASN A 137 -13.80 3.04 5.54
C ASN A 137 -14.96 3.96 5.09
N SER A 138 -16.22 3.53 5.31
CA SER A 138 -17.43 4.15 4.75
C SER A 138 -17.69 5.58 5.22
N HIS A 139 -17.38 5.88 6.48
CA HIS A 139 -17.58 7.22 7.03
C HIS A 139 -16.58 8.24 6.44
N TYR A 140 -15.53 7.76 5.80
CA TYR A 140 -14.49 8.61 5.24
C TYR A 140 -14.61 8.82 3.73
N THR A 141 -15.37 7.97 3.02
CA THR A 141 -15.65 8.14 1.58
C THR A 141 -16.94 8.91 1.28
N ALA A 142 -17.66 9.36 2.32
CA ALA A 142 -19.00 9.95 2.22
C ALA A 142 -19.05 11.49 2.13
N ASN A 143 -17.91 12.19 2.28
CA ASN A 143 -17.88 13.64 2.07
C ASN A 143 -17.72 13.94 0.59
N ARG A 144 -18.81 14.35 -0.04
CA ARG A 144 -18.92 14.82 -1.42
C ARG A 144 -19.21 16.30 -1.45
#